data_AF-A0A1Y1X506-F1
#
_entry.id   AF-A0A1Y1X506-F1
#
_cell.length_a   1.000
_cell.length_b   1.000
_cell.length_c   1.000
_cell.angle_alpha   90.00
_cell.angle_beta   90.00
_cell.angle_gamma   90.00
#
_symmetry.space_group_name_H-M   'P 1'
#
loop_
_entity.id
_entity.type
_entity.pdbx_description
1 polymer ?
#
loop_
_entity_poly.entity_id
_entity_poly.type
_entity_poly.pdbx_seq_one_letter_code
_entity_poly.pdbx_strand_id
1 'polypeptide(L)'
;MAVYAFNYDSTFVELTNKFNDYAKENNLDIDLKMVLFTDQNTTAQKDNFFSSMDTLLNKKSQKYDLVVYDPLYIVEYEKHLLDLKEWLPQEHIQLYNSGNAPKISIHNNKWIGIPVFIKYKILLSNTILLNKYNKKAPRTWDELLETAEYIIQQEQEKYNRTIIGYNGSFPYNENSICSIYEYIYSFRKTKDSPFPGFNSDEAYEALNKLNEIKMKISSSDIFTSDIQYNVKLMLSNTLLFSNLWDVSFIPNYSMSILPGKIDGINGSCLGGLNIGIIKNFFLFSGLTSLYDDEEICSLIDCNFSKEIQGIQRPYNITNNYENYS
;
A
#
# COMPACT_ATOMS: atom_id res chain seq x y z
N MET A 1 19.84 -14.32 6.40
CA MET A 1 18.45 -13.83 6.47
C MET A 1 17.96 -13.50 5.07
N ALA A 2 16.85 -14.09 4.63
CA ALA A 2 16.28 -13.85 3.31
C ALA A 2 14.99 -13.01 3.38
N VAL A 3 14.87 -12.00 2.51
CA VAL A 3 13.70 -11.09 2.44
C VAL A 3 12.98 -11.24 1.12
N TYR A 4 11.66 -11.38 1.15
CA TYR A 4 10.82 -11.31 -0.04
C TYR A 4 10.17 -9.92 -0.16
N ALA A 5 10.41 -9.22 -1.28
CA ALA A 5 9.89 -7.87 -1.50
C ALA A 5 9.49 -7.63 -2.96
N PHE A 6 8.52 -6.74 -3.18
CA PHE A 6 8.19 -6.19 -4.49
C PHE A 6 8.45 -4.68 -4.47
N ASN A 7 9.15 -4.14 -5.47
CA ASN A 7 9.36 -2.69 -5.56
C ASN A 7 9.53 -2.19 -6.99
N TYR A 8 9.36 -0.89 -7.12
CA TYR A 8 9.62 -0.10 -8.33
C TYR A 8 10.96 0.67 -8.26
N ASP A 9 11.70 0.61 -7.15
CA ASP A 9 12.91 1.40 -6.91
C ASP A 9 14.09 0.59 -6.32
N SER A 10 15.29 1.10 -6.57
CA SER A 10 16.60 0.69 -6.06
C SER A 10 16.78 0.80 -4.55
N THR A 11 15.87 1.48 -3.83
CA THR A 11 15.94 1.72 -2.37
C THR A 11 16.22 0.46 -1.56
N PHE A 12 15.60 -0.66 -1.92
CA PHE A 12 15.77 -1.94 -1.25
C PHE A 12 17.16 -2.56 -1.44
N VAL A 13 17.78 -2.34 -2.59
CA VAL A 13 19.17 -2.77 -2.84
C VAL A 13 20.12 -1.95 -1.98
N GLU A 14 19.93 -0.63 -1.91
CA GLU A 14 20.76 0.24 -1.06
C GLU A 14 20.61 -0.10 0.42
N LEU A 15 19.39 -0.34 0.90
CA LEU A 15 19.12 -0.77 2.29
C LEU A 15 19.83 -2.09 2.60
N THR A 16 19.80 -3.05 1.66
CA THR A 16 20.46 -4.35 1.83
C THR A 16 21.97 -4.19 1.95
N ASN A 17 22.58 -3.40 1.07
CA ASN A 17 24.02 -3.15 1.10
C ASN A 17 24.44 -2.47 2.39
N LYS A 18 23.73 -1.41 2.82
CA LYS A 18 24.01 -0.70 4.07
C LYS A 18 23.89 -1.60 5.30
N PHE A 19 22.87 -2.47 5.33
CA PHE A 19 22.74 -3.43 6.42
C PHE A 19 23.93 -4.40 6.46
N ASN A 20 24.34 -4.95 5.32
CA ASN A 20 25.45 -5.90 5.26
C ASN A 20 26.80 -5.25 5.58
N ASP A 21 27.01 -3.99 5.20
CA ASP A 21 28.19 -3.22 5.59
C ASP A 21 28.20 -2.99 7.11
N TYR A 22 27.08 -2.55 7.69
CA TYR A 22 26.92 -2.41 9.14
C TYR A 22 27.17 -3.74 9.89
N ALA A 23 26.63 -4.85 9.37
CA ALA A 23 26.82 -6.18 9.96
C ALA A 23 28.30 -6.56 10.01
N LYS A 24 29.05 -6.33 8.92
CA LYS A 24 30.50 -6.57 8.87
C LYS A 24 31.26 -5.67 9.83
N GLU A 25 30.96 -4.37 9.85
CA GLU A 25 31.62 -3.39 10.72
C GLU A 25 31.43 -3.70 12.21
N ASN A 26 30.30 -4.32 12.56
CA ASN A 26 29.94 -4.68 13.94
C ASN A 26 30.19 -6.17 14.26
N ASN A 27 30.85 -6.92 13.38
CA ASN A 27 31.11 -8.36 13.53
C ASN A 27 29.85 -9.19 13.83
N LEU A 28 28.73 -8.83 13.21
CA LEU A 28 27.51 -9.63 13.24
C LEU A 28 27.64 -10.75 12.21
N ASP A 29 27.50 -12.00 12.65
CA ASP A 29 27.50 -13.19 11.78
C ASP A 29 26.15 -13.36 11.07
N ILE A 30 25.75 -12.32 10.32
CA ILE A 30 24.46 -12.25 9.63
C ILE A 30 24.67 -11.59 8.27
N ASP A 31 24.18 -12.25 7.22
CA ASP A 31 24.06 -11.69 5.86
C ASP A 31 22.58 -11.55 5.47
N LEU A 32 22.21 -10.38 4.95
CA LEU A 32 20.88 -10.09 4.43
C LEU A 32 20.87 -10.27 2.92
N LYS A 33 20.03 -11.20 2.47
CA LYS A 33 19.80 -11.48 1.06
C LYS A 33 18.38 -11.08 0.68
N MET A 34 18.27 -10.03 -0.12
CA MET A 34 16.97 -9.60 -0.61
C MET A 34 16.63 -10.25 -1.94
N VAL A 35 15.45 -10.86 -2.02
CA VAL A 35 14.84 -11.35 -3.25
C VAL A 35 13.79 -10.35 -3.67
N LEU A 36 14.17 -9.47 -4.59
CA LEU A 36 13.34 -8.38 -5.09
C LEU A 36 12.65 -8.76 -6.40
N PHE A 37 11.34 -8.62 -6.42
CA PHE A 37 10.51 -8.78 -7.62
C PHE A 37 10.11 -7.39 -8.14
N THR A 38 10.18 -7.20 -9.45
CA THR A 38 9.96 -5.93 -10.16
C THR A 38 9.34 -6.23 -11.52
N ASP A 39 8.61 -5.29 -12.11
CA ASP A 39 8.06 -5.49 -13.47
C ASP A 39 9.13 -5.75 -14.54
N GLN A 40 10.41 -5.46 -14.26
CA GLN A 40 11.53 -5.71 -15.16
C GLN A 40 12.11 -7.12 -15.06
N ASN A 41 11.97 -7.78 -13.90
CA ASN A 41 12.61 -9.07 -13.63
C ASN A 41 11.61 -10.22 -13.43
N THR A 42 10.30 -9.95 -13.51
CA THR A 42 9.27 -10.98 -13.52
C THR A 42 8.30 -10.79 -14.69
N THR A 43 7.87 -11.90 -15.29
CA THR A 43 6.76 -11.93 -16.25
C THR A 43 5.38 -11.96 -15.57
N ALA A 44 5.35 -11.96 -14.24
CA ALA A 44 4.16 -12.02 -13.42
C ALA A 44 3.73 -10.60 -13.02
N GLN A 45 2.45 -10.27 -13.18
CA GLN A 45 1.89 -8.98 -12.74
C GLN A 45 1.92 -8.86 -11.20
N LYS A 46 1.83 -7.65 -10.66
CA LYS A 46 1.81 -7.37 -9.20
C LYS A 46 0.84 -8.28 -8.42
N ASP A 47 -0.35 -8.56 -8.97
CA ASP A 47 -1.33 -9.46 -8.34
C ASP A 47 -0.80 -10.91 -8.19
N ASN A 48 0.05 -11.34 -9.11
CA ASN A 48 0.70 -12.66 -9.06
C ASN A 48 1.80 -12.72 -7.99
N PHE A 49 2.38 -11.59 -7.59
CA PHE A 49 3.35 -11.52 -6.49
C PHE A 49 2.67 -11.79 -5.15
N PHE A 50 1.56 -11.11 -4.87
CA PHE A 50 0.84 -11.29 -3.61
C PHE A 50 0.22 -12.69 -3.50
N SER A 51 -0.32 -13.25 -4.59
CA SER A 51 -0.81 -14.63 -4.59
C SER A 51 0.32 -15.66 -4.42
N SER A 52 1.52 -15.39 -4.95
CA SER A 52 2.70 -16.23 -4.74
C SER A 52 3.16 -16.19 -3.28
N MET A 53 3.21 -15.01 -2.66
CA MET A 53 3.54 -14.87 -1.23
C MET A 53 2.49 -15.55 -0.35
N ASP A 54 1.20 -15.32 -0.60
CA ASP A 54 0.12 -15.99 0.13
C ASP A 54 0.24 -17.53 0.01
N THR A 55 0.55 -18.03 -1.19
CA THR A 55 0.82 -19.47 -1.38
C THR A 55 2.00 -19.95 -0.53
N LEU A 56 3.11 -19.21 -0.49
CA LEU A 56 4.30 -19.56 0.29
C LEU A 56 4.03 -19.54 1.80
N LEU A 57 3.31 -18.53 2.29
CA LEU A 57 2.93 -18.39 3.70
C LEU A 57 1.93 -19.48 4.11
N ASN A 58 0.94 -19.79 3.26
CA ASN A 58 -0.02 -20.87 3.51
C ASN A 58 0.66 -22.25 3.48
N LYS A 59 1.64 -22.44 2.59
CA LYS A 59 2.52 -23.64 2.60
C LYS A 59 3.55 -23.61 3.72
N LYS A 60 3.62 -22.54 4.51
CA LYS A 60 4.55 -22.34 5.63
C LYS A 60 6.00 -22.60 5.22
N SER A 61 6.35 -22.11 4.02
CA SER A 61 7.67 -22.24 3.45
C SER A 61 8.72 -21.57 4.35
N GLN A 62 9.84 -22.24 4.58
CA GLN A 62 11.00 -21.72 5.32
C GLN A 62 11.98 -20.95 4.41
N LYS A 63 11.55 -20.59 3.19
CA LYS A 63 12.44 -19.99 2.19
C LYS A 63 12.85 -18.55 2.56
N TYR A 64 12.02 -17.86 3.33
CA TYR A 64 12.22 -16.45 3.69
C TYR A 64 11.99 -16.28 5.18
N ASP A 65 12.81 -15.43 5.80
CA ASP A 65 12.70 -15.07 7.22
C ASP A 65 11.84 -13.81 7.38
N LEU A 66 11.96 -12.89 6.42
CA LEU A 66 11.25 -11.61 6.41
C LEU A 66 10.40 -11.48 5.14
N VAL A 67 9.28 -10.78 5.27
CA VAL A 67 8.44 -10.37 4.14
C VAL A 67 8.18 -8.89 4.17
N VAL A 68 8.36 -8.24 3.02
CA VAL A 68 7.89 -6.89 2.77
C VAL A 68 6.52 -6.97 2.09
N TYR A 69 5.52 -6.31 2.66
CA TYR A 69 4.14 -6.41 2.23
C TYR A 69 3.41 -5.08 2.26
N ASP A 70 2.38 -4.97 1.43
CA ASP A 70 1.44 -3.85 1.45
C ASP A 70 0.51 -3.99 2.66
N PRO A 71 0.32 -2.93 3.48
CA PRO A 71 -0.58 -2.94 4.64
C PRO A 71 -2.00 -3.44 4.35
N LEU A 72 -2.48 -3.37 3.11
CA LEU A 72 -3.76 -3.96 2.69
C LEU A 72 -3.88 -5.45 3.03
N TYR A 73 -2.78 -6.19 3.06
CA TYR A 73 -2.75 -7.64 3.34
C TYR A 73 -2.54 -7.98 4.82
N ILE A 74 -2.58 -6.99 5.73
CA ILE A 74 -2.27 -7.21 7.15
C ILE A 74 -3.23 -8.23 7.80
N VAL A 75 -4.48 -8.28 7.37
CA VAL A 75 -5.50 -9.20 7.91
C VAL A 75 -5.16 -10.64 7.52
N GLU A 76 -4.80 -10.85 6.25
CA GLU A 76 -4.40 -12.15 5.72
C GLU A 76 -3.07 -12.61 6.33
N TYR A 77 -2.12 -11.68 6.50
CA TYR A 77 -0.76 -12.01 6.91
C TYR A 77 -0.58 -12.09 8.42
N GLU A 78 -1.45 -11.48 9.25
CA GLU A 78 -1.36 -11.56 10.72
C GLU A 78 -1.13 -13.00 11.20
N LYS A 79 -1.87 -13.97 10.65
CA LYS A 79 -1.80 -15.36 11.10
C LYS A 79 -0.43 -16.02 10.84
N HIS A 80 0.37 -15.45 9.93
CA HIS A 80 1.66 -15.94 9.48
C HIS A 80 2.86 -15.17 10.01
N LEU A 81 2.65 -14.03 10.65
CA LEU A 81 3.72 -13.13 11.10
C LEU A 81 3.78 -13.08 12.63
N LEU A 82 4.97 -12.81 13.16
CA LEU A 82 5.16 -12.62 14.60
C LEU A 82 4.58 -11.28 15.07
N ASP A 83 4.08 -11.24 16.32
CA ASP A 83 3.82 -9.97 16.99
C ASP A 83 5.15 -9.35 17.42
N LEU A 84 5.63 -8.36 16.66
CA LEU A 84 6.92 -7.73 16.89
C LEU A 84 7.02 -7.04 18.26
N LYS A 85 5.88 -6.71 18.89
CA LYS A 85 5.86 -6.15 20.25
C LYS A 85 6.39 -7.14 21.29
N GLU A 86 6.23 -8.44 21.06
CA GLU A 86 6.73 -9.49 21.96
C GLU A 86 8.23 -9.75 21.79
N TRP A 87 8.78 -9.45 20.61
CA TRP A 87 10.14 -9.84 20.21
C TRP A 87 11.14 -8.68 20.17
N LEU A 88 10.68 -7.45 19.95
CA LEU A 88 11.53 -6.27 19.86
C LEU A 88 11.55 -5.50 21.19
N PRO A 89 12.70 -4.90 21.56
CA PRO A 89 12.77 -3.97 22.68
C PRO A 89 11.71 -2.88 22.57
N GLN A 90 11.07 -2.55 23.70
CA GLN A 90 9.97 -1.59 23.74
C GLN A 90 10.39 -0.21 23.20
N GLU A 91 11.65 0.18 23.41
CA GLU A 91 12.22 1.42 22.88
C GLU A 91 12.21 1.50 21.34
N HIS A 92 12.45 0.39 20.63
CA HIS A 92 12.40 0.36 19.17
C HIS A 92 10.95 0.47 18.66
N ILE A 93 10.05 -0.25 19.32
CA ILE A 93 8.60 -0.21 19.09
C ILE A 93 8.07 1.22 19.29
N GLN A 94 8.53 1.92 20.34
CA GLN A 94 8.11 3.29 20.63
C GLN A 94 8.47 4.31 19.54
N LEU A 95 9.51 4.07 18.73
CA LEU A 95 9.85 4.92 17.59
C LEU A 95 8.70 5.02 16.57
N TYR A 96 7.83 4.01 16.52
CA TYR A 96 6.74 3.88 15.57
C TYR A 96 5.35 4.04 16.21
N ASN A 97 5.26 4.37 17.51
CA ASN A 97 4.00 4.48 18.25
C ASN A 97 3.16 5.74 17.92
N SER A 98 3.66 6.63 17.07
CA SER A 98 3.01 7.90 16.75
C SER A 98 2.73 8.07 15.26
N GLY A 99 1.87 9.04 14.93
CA GLY A 99 1.50 9.34 13.56
C GLY A 99 0.67 8.23 12.91
N ASN A 100 1.02 7.85 11.68
CA ASN A 100 0.26 6.89 10.88
C ASN A 100 0.87 5.48 10.85
N ALA A 101 2.07 5.29 11.40
CA ALA A 101 2.70 3.97 11.47
C ALA A 101 1.81 2.91 12.16
N PRO A 102 1.19 3.18 13.33
CA PRO A 102 0.31 2.21 13.97
C PRO A 102 -0.89 1.79 13.10
N LYS A 103 -1.42 2.72 12.29
CA LYS A 103 -2.61 2.47 11.45
C LYS A 103 -2.39 1.44 10.37
N ILE A 104 -1.15 1.30 9.90
CA ILE A 104 -0.79 0.34 8.85
C ILE A 104 -0.06 -0.88 9.39
N SER A 105 0.35 -0.87 10.66
CA SER A 105 1.25 -1.88 11.24
C SER A 105 0.60 -2.75 12.32
N ILE A 106 -0.50 -2.27 12.92
CA ILE A 106 -1.18 -2.95 14.03
C ILE A 106 -2.50 -3.50 13.56
N HIS A 107 -2.74 -4.78 13.86
CA HIS A 107 -4.04 -5.44 13.68
C HIS A 107 -4.31 -6.34 14.89
N ASN A 108 -5.55 -6.38 15.39
CA ASN A 108 -5.92 -7.14 16.59
C ASN A 108 -4.99 -6.92 17.81
N ASN A 109 -4.54 -5.67 18.02
CA ASN A 109 -3.61 -5.27 19.09
C ASN A 109 -2.21 -5.92 19.02
N LYS A 110 -1.85 -6.51 17.88
CA LYS A 110 -0.52 -7.07 17.60
C LYS A 110 0.21 -6.22 16.58
N TRP A 111 1.53 -6.13 16.73
CA TRP A 111 2.38 -5.39 15.81
C TRP A 111 2.91 -6.32 14.73
N ILE A 112 2.25 -6.35 13.58
CA ILE A 112 2.47 -7.36 12.54
C ILE A 112 3.68 -7.04 11.65
N GLY A 113 4.01 -5.76 11.52
CA GLY A 113 5.16 -5.30 10.77
C GLY A 113 5.60 -3.90 11.18
N ILE A 114 6.76 -3.48 10.72
CA ILE A 114 7.26 -2.10 10.86
C ILE A 114 7.23 -1.43 9.48
N PRO A 115 6.77 -0.18 9.36
CA PRO A 115 6.77 0.47 8.06
C PRO A 115 8.20 0.76 7.60
N VAL A 116 8.55 0.24 6.43
CA VAL A 116 9.79 0.59 5.71
C VAL A 116 9.67 2.04 5.22
N PHE A 117 8.50 2.39 4.69
CA PHE A 117 8.13 3.76 4.35
C PHE A 117 6.61 3.89 4.36
N ILE A 118 6.14 5.13 4.54
CA ILE A 118 4.72 5.49 4.49
C ILE A 118 4.51 6.40 3.28
N LYS A 119 3.40 6.18 2.58
CA LYS A 119 2.99 6.96 1.41
C LYS A 119 1.62 7.58 1.60
N TYR A 120 1.42 8.73 0.97
CA TYR A 120 0.18 9.49 0.98
C TYR A 120 -0.18 9.90 -0.44
N LYS A 121 -1.46 9.88 -0.78
CA LYS A 121 -1.93 10.56 -1.98
C LYS A 121 -2.05 12.07 -1.73
N ILE A 122 -1.53 12.84 -2.66
CA ILE A 122 -1.39 14.29 -2.56
C ILE A 122 -1.88 14.97 -3.85
N LEU A 123 -2.11 16.28 -3.76
CA LEU A 123 -2.32 17.11 -4.93
C LEU A 123 -0.98 17.63 -5.44
N LEU A 124 -0.63 17.28 -6.67
CA LEU A 124 0.46 17.88 -7.42
C LEU A 124 -0.09 19.01 -8.28
N SER A 125 0.47 20.20 -8.15
CA SER A 125 0.00 21.41 -8.85
C SER A 125 1.09 22.00 -9.73
N ASN A 126 0.78 22.29 -11.00
CA ASN A 126 1.72 22.88 -11.95
C ASN A 126 2.04 24.34 -11.57
N THR A 127 3.22 24.56 -11.03
CA THR A 127 3.68 25.87 -10.53
C THR A 127 3.91 26.88 -11.65
N ILE A 128 4.29 26.46 -12.86
CA ILE A 128 4.46 27.38 -14.00
C ILE A 128 3.13 28.02 -14.36
N LEU A 129 2.08 27.22 -14.52
CA LEU A 129 0.74 27.70 -14.87
C LEU A 129 0.15 28.53 -13.71
N LEU A 130 0.23 28.04 -12.48
CA LEU A 130 -0.29 28.77 -11.33
C LEU A 130 0.39 30.14 -11.16
N ASN A 131 1.72 30.22 -11.25
CA ASN A 131 2.46 31.47 -11.13
C ASN A 131 2.14 32.43 -12.28
N LYS A 132 2.05 31.93 -13.51
CA LYS A 132 1.68 32.74 -14.70
C LYS A 132 0.35 33.47 -14.53
N TYR A 133 -0.61 32.82 -13.87
CA TYR A 133 -1.96 33.35 -13.66
C TYR A 133 -2.20 33.89 -12.25
N ASN A 134 -1.15 34.00 -11.42
CA ASN A 134 -1.20 34.44 -10.03
C ASN A 134 -2.26 33.69 -9.20
N LYS A 135 -2.29 32.36 -9.36
CA LYS A 135 -3.18 31.44 -8.65
C LYS A 135 -2.40 30.65 -7.60
N LYS A 136 -3.09 30.26 -6.53
CA LYS A 136 -2.56 29.37 -5.49
C LYS A 136 -3.04 27.94 -5.74
N ALA A 137 -2.39 26.96 -5.10
CA ALA A 137 -2.90 25.60 -5.05
C ALA A 137 -4.29 25.59 -4.36
N PRO A 138 -5.28 24.89 -4.92
CA PRO A 138 -6.65 24.91 -4.41
C PRO A 138 -6.78 24.15 -3.10
N ARG A 139 -7.67 24.63 -2.22
CA ARG A 139 -8.00 24.01 -0.93
C ARG A 139 -9.38 23.34 -0.95
N THR A 140 -10.24 23.71 -1.90
CA THR A 140 -11.54 23.08 -2.13
C THR A 140 -11.68 22.55 -3.55
N TRP A 141 -12.58 21.59 -3.77
CA TRP A 141 -12.89 21.07 -5.10
C TRP A 141 -13.47 22.15 -6.03
N ASP A 142 -14.21 23.12 -5.48
CA ASP A 142 -14.72 24.26 -6.23
C ASP A 142 -13.58 25.21 -6.65
N GLU A 143 -12.64 25.52 -5.76
CA GLU A 143 -11.46 26.32 -6.12
C GLU A 143 -10.61 25.63 -7.19
N LEU A 144 -10.47 24.30 -7.12
CA LEU A 144 -9.77 23.51 -8.13
C LEU A 144 -10.45 23.64 -9.48
N LEU A 145 -11.78 23.47 -9.52
CA LEU A 145 -12.58 23.56 -10.74
C LEU A 145 -12.50 24.96 -11.35
N GLU A 146 -12.78 26.00 -10.57
CA GLU A 146 -12.76 27.40 -11.02
C GLU A 146 -11.38 27.82 -11.53
N THR A 147 -10.32 27.43 -10.80
CA THR A 147 -8.94 27.74 -11.20
C THR A 147 -8.57 27.04 -12.50
N ALA A 148 -8.96 25.77 -12.65
CA ALA A 148 -8.70 25.01 -13.86
C ALA A 148 -9.47 25.54 -15.07
N GLU A 149 -10.77 25.79 -14.95
CA GLU A 149 -11.58 26.36 -16.03
C GLU A 149 -11.00 27.69 -16.52
N TYR A 150 -10.63 28.58 -15.59
CA TYR A 150 -10.00 29.85 -15.93
C TYR A 150 -8.68 29.68 -16.69
N ILE A 151 -7.76 28.85 -16.19
CA ILE A 151 -6.45 28.65 -16.82
C ILE A 151 -6.57 27.96 -18.18
N ILE A 152 -7.44 26.95 -18.31
CA ILE A 152 -7.70 26.25 -19.58
C ILE A 152 -8.20 27.25 -20.63
N GLN A 153 -9.19 28.08 -20.27
CA GLN A 153 -9.73 29.08 -21.18
C GLN A 153 -8.64 30.08 -21.61
N GLN A 154 -7.87 30.62 -20.66
CA GLN A 154 -6.84 31.60 -20.95
C GLN A 154 -5.69 31.03 -21.82
N GLU A 155 -5.26 29.80 -21.56
CA GLU A 155 -4.23 29.13 -22.37
C GLU A 155 -4.72 28.83 -23.78
N GLN A 156 -6.00 28.47 -23.93
CA GLN A 156 -6.61 28.24 -25.23
C GLN A 156 -6.78 29.53 -26.03
N GLU A 157 -7.33 30.60 -25.44
CA GLU A 157 -7.60 31.87 -26.13
C GLU A 157 -6.32 32.61 -26.55
N LYS A 158 -5.30 32.63 -25.67
CA LYS A 158 -4.08 33.43 -25.91
C LYS A 158 -2.99 32.67 -26.66
N TYR A 159 -2.95 31.35 -26.53
CA TYR A 159 -1.83 30.54 -27.03
C TYR A 159 -2.26 29.33 -27.84
N ASN A 160 -3.57 29.10 -28.03
CA ASN A 160 -4.12 27.90 -28.67
C ASN A 160 -3.54 26.60 -28.08
N ARG A 161 -3.34 26.61 -26.75
CA ARG A 161 -2.68 25.53 -26.04
C ARG A 161 -3.71 24.75 -25.22
N THR A 162 -3.84 23.46 -25.51
CA THR A 162 -4.66 22.54 -24.72
C THR A 162 -4.01 22.25 -23.37
N ILE A 163 -4.76 22.50 -22.30
CA ILE A 163 -4.41 22.15 -20.92
C ILE A 163 -5.44 21.14 -20.39
N ILE A 164 -4.95 20.15 -19.66
CA ILE A 164 -5.77 19.21 -18.90
C ILE A 164 -5.84 19.74 -17.47
N GLY A 165 -7.04 19.98 -16.96
CA GLY A 165 -7.22 20.61 -15.66
C GLY A 165 -6.91 19.67 -14.50
N TYR A 166 -7.38 18.42 -14.55
CA TYR A 166 -7.22 17.49 -13.44
C TYR A 166 -7.12 16.02 -13.87
N ASN A 167 -6.27 15.25 -13.22
CA ASN A 167 -6.28 13.78 -13.25
C ASN A 167 -6.58 13.23 -11.84
N GLY A 168 -7.70 12.52 -11.70
CA GLY A 168 -8.15 11.94 -10.43
C GLY A 168 -7.51 10.60 -10.03
N SER A 169 -6.75 9.96 -10.92
CA SER A 169 -6.11 8.65 -10.73
C SER A 169 -7.09 7.50 -10.47
N PHE A 170 -7.83 7.11 -11.50
CA PHE A 170 -8.75 5.96 -11.51
C PHE A 170 -8.33 4.87 -12.52
N PRO A 171 -7.07 4.37 -12.48
CA PRO A 171 -6.65 3.28 -13.36
C PRO A 171 -7.36 1.96 -13.00
N TYR A 172 -7.33 0.98 -13.90
CA TYR A 172 -7.93 -0.35 -13.71
C TYR A 172 -7.16 -1.23 -12.71
N ASN A 173 -7.01 -0.77 -11.47
CA ASN A 173 -6.38 -1.47 -10.35
C ASN A 173 -6.82 -0.88 -8.99
N GLU A 174 -6.17 -1.28 -7.90
CA GLU A 174 -6.50 -0.88 -6.52
C GLU A 174 -6.48 0.64 -6.27
N ASN A 175 -5.71 1.40 -7.05
CA ASN A 175 -5.63 2.85 -6.90
C ASN A 175 -6.98 3.54 -7.13
N SER A 176 -7.84 2.98 -7.99
CA SER A 176 -9.20 3.49 -8.18
C SER A 176 -10.02 3.47 -6.89
N ILE A 177 -9.87 2.42 -6.07
CA ILE A 177 -10.58 2.30 -4.80
C ILE A 177 -10.03 3.31 -3.78
N CYS A 178 -8.71 3.49 -3.73
CA CYS A 178 -8.11 4.58 -2.94
C CYS A 178 -8.70 5.95 -3.34
N SER A 179 -8.70 6.26 -4.64
CA SER A 179 -9.15 7.55 -5.18
C SER A 179 -10.63 7.83 -4.94
N ILE A 180 -11.50 6.83 -5.08
CA ILE A 180 -12.93 7.02 -4.82
C ILE A 180 -13.18 7.20 -3.32
N TYR A 181 -12.49 6.43 -2.49
CA TYR A 181 -12.66 6.47 -1.04
C TYR A 181 -12.20 7.80 -0.46
N GLU A 182 -11.01 8.28 -0.83
CA GLU A 182 -10.48 9.55 -0.34
C GLU A 182 -11.32 10.74 -0.82
N TYR A 183 -11.84 10.69 -2.05
CA TYR A 183 -12.69 11.74 -2.60
C TYR A 183 -14.01 11.83 -1.85
N ILE A 184 -14.71 10.71 -1.64
CA ILE A 184 -15.94 10.67 -0.81
C ILE A 184 -15.63 11.09 0.63
N TYR A 185 -14.52 10.63 1.20
CA TYR A 185 -14.12 10.99 2.56
C TYR A 185 -13.91 12.50 2.74
N SER A 186 -13.50 13.21 1.69
CA SER A 186 -13.34 14.68 1.70
C SER A 186 -14.67 15.47 1.77
N PHE A 187 -15.81 14.80 1.63
CA PHE A 187 -17.16 15.39 1.73
C PHE A 187 -17.83 15.19 3.09
N ARG A 188 -17.15 14.51 4.03
CA ARG A 188 -17.65 14.31 5.40
C ARG A 188 -17.91 15.64 6.12
N LYS A 189 -18.80 15.61 7.11
CA LYS A 189 -19.28 16.83 7.80
C LYS A 189 -18.21 17.59 8.57
N THR A 190 -17.33 16.87 9.27
CA THR A 190 -16.26 17.43 10.10
C THR A 190 -14.97 16.63 9.94
N LYS A 191 -13.83 17.20 10.32
CA LYS A 191 -12.53 16.51 10.23
C LYS A 191 -12.53 15.13 10.89
N ASP A 192 -13.23 15.00 12.02
CA ASP A 192 -13.30 13.78 12.84
C ASP A 192 -14.48 12.85 12.48
N SER A 193 -15.31 13.25 11.50
CA SER A 193 -16.39 12.38 11.03
C SER A 193 -15.82 11.09 10.42
N PRO A 194 -16.50 9.93 10.60
CA PRO A 194 -16.10 8.70 9.95
C PRO A 194 -16.35 8.77 8.44
N PHE A 195 -15.97 7.71 7.73
CA PHE A 195 -16.36 7.55 6.33
C PHE A 195 -17.89 7.58 6.21
N PRO A 196 -18.46 8.43 5.34
CA PRO A 196 -19.91 8.64 5.30
C PRO A 196 -20.67 7.44 4.72
N GLY A 197 -19.99 6.52 4.04
CA GLY A 197 -20.60 5.35 3.38
C GLY A 197 -21.05 5.66 1.95
N PHE A 198 -21.03 4.66 1.08
CA PHE A 198 -21.30 4.84 -0.36
C PHE A 198 -22.74 5.23 -0.69
N ASN A 199 -23.70 4.97 0.21
CA ASN A 199 -25.13 5.28 0.02
C ASN A 199 -25.56 6.60 0.72
N SER A 200 -24.61 7.42 1.15
CA SER A 200 -24.89 8.68 1.86
C SER A 200 -25.13 9.85 0.91
N ASP A 201 -25.77 10.91 1.42
CA ASP A 201 -25.92 12.16 0.69
C ASP A 201 -24.54 12.80 0.40
N GLU A 202 -23.59 12.68 1.33
CA GLU A 202 -22.21 13.14 1.12
C GLU A 202 -21.53 12.40 -0.04
N ALA A 203 -21.73 11.09 -0.16
CA ALA A 203 -21.21 10.33 -1.29
C ALA A 203 -21.89 10.73 -2.61
N TYR A 204 -23.21 10.93 -2.61
CA TYR A 204 -23.93 11.42 -3.79
C TYR A 204 -23.40 12.77 -4.27
N GLU A 205 -23.24 13.74 -3.36
CA GLU A 205 -22.68 15.05 -3.66
C GLU A 205 -21.23 14.95 -4.16
N ALA A 206 -20.40 14.11 -3.51
CA ALA A 206 -19.02 13.89 -3.92
C ALA A 206 -18.94 13.37 -5.35
N LEU A 207 -19.68 12.31 -5.67
CA LEU A 207 -19.66 11.70 -7.00
C LEU A 207 -20.22 12.64 -8.08
N ASN A 208 -21.23 13.45 -7.76
CA ASN A 208 -21.72 14.49 -8.67
C ASN A 208 -20.65 15.54 -8.95
N LYS A 209 -19.96 16.05 -7.93
CA LYS A 209 -18.86 17.01 -8.10
C LYS A 209 -17.69 16.41 -8.86
N LEU A 210 -17.33 15.16 -8.59
CA LEU A 210 -16.27 14.45 -9.31
C LEU A 210 -16.63 14.31 -10.80
N ASN A 211 -17.88 13.97 -11.11
CA ASN A 211 -18.35 13.88 -12.48
C ASN A 211 -18.37 15.26 -13.17
N GLU A 212 -18.77 16.32 -12.47
CA GLU A 212 -18.67 17.70 -12.97
C GLU A 212 -17.23 18.06 -13.34
N ILE A 213 -16.28 17.83 -12.43
CA ILE A 213 -14.84 18.06 -12.66
C ILE A 213 -14.35 17.29 -13.88
N LYS A 214 -14.67 15.99 -13.96
CA LYS A 214 -14.28 15.14 -15.08
C LYS A 214 -14.81 15.71 -16.41
N MET A 215 -16.05 16.15 -16.46
CA MET A 215 -16.70 16.63 -17.68
C MET A 215 -16.22 18.03 -18.11
N LYS A 216 -15.90 18.92 -17.17
CA LYS A 216 -15.52 20.31 -17.47
C LYS A 216 -14.03 20.49 -17.75
N ILE A 217 -13.16 19.80 -17.01
CA ILE A 217 -11.72 20.08 -17.01
C ILE A 217 -10.83 18.85 -17.23
N SER A 218 -11.43 17.73 -17.65
CA SER A 218 -10.70 16.48 -17.87
C SER A 218 -11.41 15.59 -18.90
N SER A 219 -11.15 14.27 -18.87
CA SER A 219 -11.87 13.26 -19.63
C SER A 219 -11.82 11.91 -18.90
N SER A 220 -12.65 10.96 -19.35
CA SER A 220 -12.61 9.57 -18.88
C SER A 220 -11.22 8.95 -19.08
N ASP A 221 -10.61 9.15 -20.25
CA ASP A 221 -9.29 8.59 -20.57
C ASP A 221 -8.18 9.15 -19.68
N ILE A 222 -8.25 10.45 -19.33
CA ILE A 222 -7.30 11.04 -18.38
C ILE A 222 -7.49 10.43 -17.01
N PHE A 223 -8.73 10.29 -16.53
CA PHE A 223 -9.01 9.69 -15.23
C PHE A 223 -8.54 8.24 -15.15
N THR A 224 -8.71 7.45 -16.20
CA THR A 224 -8.35 6.01 -16.21
C THR A 224 -6.93 5.72 -16.67
N SER A 225 -6.16 6.75 -17.02
CA SER A 225 -4.78 6.59 -17.46
C SER A 225 -3.85 6.08 -16.35
N ASP A 226 -2.80 5.36 -16.77
CA ASP A 226 -1.78 4.87 -15.86
C ASP A 226 -0.85 5.98 -15.34
N ILE A 227 -0.06 5.61 -14.31
CA ILE A 227 0.88 6.53 -13.65
C ILE A 227 1.95 7.05 -14.61
N GLN A 228 2.44 6.23 -15.55
CA GLN A 228 3.49 6.63 -16.48
C GLN A 228 3.00 7.71 -17.44
N TYR A 229 1.79 7.53 -17.99
CA TYR A 229 1.16 8.53 -18.83
C TYR A 229 0.86 9.82 -18.08
N ASN A 230 0.35 9.72 -16.84
CA ASN A 230 0.13 10.88 -15.97
C ASN A 230 1.45 11.66 -15.73
N VAL A 231 2.55 10.97 -15.41
CA VAL A 231 3.87 11.59 -15.25
C VAL A 231 4.34 12.25 -16.54
N LYS A 232 4.12 11.63 -17.70
CA LYS A 232 4.46 12.24 -18.99
C LYS A 232 3.72 13.55 -19.23
N LEU A 233 2.43 13.63 -18.90
CA LEU A 233 1.63 14.86 -19.00
C LEU A 233 2.11 15.96 -18.04
N MET A 234 2.61 15.56 -16.86
CA MET A 234 3.21 16.50 -15.92
C MET A 234 4.52 17.06 -16.46
N LEU A 235 5.41 16.21 -16.98
CA LEU A 235 6.70 16.63 -17.55
C LEU A 235 6.53 17.50 -18.81
N SER A 236 5.46 17.33 -19.59
CA SER A 236 5.11 18.22 -20.71
C SER A 236 4.47 19.55 -20.26
N ASN A 237 4.24 19.75 -18.96
CA ASN A 237 3.57 20.90 -18.36
C ASN A 237 2.15 21.15 -18.93
N THR A 238 1.45 20.09 -19.36
CA THR A 238 0.09 20.20 -19.92
C THR A 238 -0.99 19.80 -18.91
N LEU A 239 -0.64 19.17 -17.79
CA LEU A 239 -1.57 18.82 -16.71
C LEU A 239 -1.49 19.85 -15.57
N LEU A 240 -2.59 20.51 -15.23
CA LEU A 240 -2.58 21.53 -14.18
C LEU A 240 -2.56 20.92 -12.77
N PHE A 241 -3.43 19.95 -12.50
CA PHE A 241 -3.54 19.28 -11.21
C PHE A 241 -3.52 17.75 -11.38
N SER A 242 -2.82 17.05 -10.48
CA SER A 242 -2.76 15.59 -10.48
C SER A 242 -2.91 15.03 -9.09
N ASN A 243 -3.74 14.02 -8.93
CA ASN A 243 -3.82 13.20 -7.73
C ASN A 243 -2.86 12.01 -7.87
N LEU A 244 -1.82 11.96 -7.06
CA LEU A 244 -0.79 10.91 -7.13
C LEU A 244 -0.25 10.59 -5.73
N TRP A 245 0.36 9.42 -5.57
CA TRP A 245 1.21 9.14 -4.42
C TRP A 245 2.35 10.16 -4.34
N ASP A 246 2.83 10.45 -3.12
CA ASP A 246 4.00 11.28 -2.88
C ASP A 246 5.23 10.65 -3.54
N VAL A 247 5.52 11.11 -4.75
CA VAL A 247 6.69 10.71 -5.53
C VAL A 247 7.81 11.69 -5.32
N SER A 248 9.05 11.21 -5.39
CA SER A 248 10.23 12.07 -5.30
C SER A 248 10.28 13.00 -6.51
N PHE A 249 10.21 14.31 -6.25
CA PHE A 249 10.48 15.44 -7.14
C PHE A 249 9.98 15.30 -8.59
N ILE A 250 8.87 15.97 -8.90
CA ILE A 250 8.46 16.27 -10.28
C ILE A 250 8.80 17.74 -10.56
N PRO A 251 9.67 18.03 -11.54
CA PRO A 251 10.01 19.40 -11.90
C PRO A 251 8.75 20.23 -12.18
N ASN A 252 8.72 21.46 -11.67
CA ASN A 252 7.61 22.41 -11.83
C ASN A 252 6.30 22.04 -11.14
N TYR A 253 6.27 21.01 -10.28
CA TYR A 253 5.10 20.69 -9.48
C TYR A 253 5.36 20.89 -7.99
N SER A 254 4.38 21.50 -7.33
CA SER A 254 4.35 21.61 -5.87
C SER A 254 3.37 20.59 -5.29
N MET A 255 3.69 20.05 -4.13
CA MET A 255 2.85 19.14 -3.39
C MET A 255 1.98 19.92 -2.39
N SER A 256 0.69 19.58 -2.31
CA SER A 256 -0.22 20.04 -1.27
C SER A 256 -1.19 18.94 -0.86
N ILE A 257 -1.92 19.16 0.23
CA ILE A 257 -3.05 18.29 0.61
C ILE A 257 -4.08 18.26 -0.51
N LEU A 258 -4.78 17.14 -0.67
CA LEU A 258 -5.91 17.05 -1.58
C LEU A 258 -7.04 18.00 -1.12
N PRO A 259 -7.81 18.57 -2.06
CA PRO A 259 -8.91 19.46 -1.71
C PRO A 259 -10.05 18.76 -0.95
N GLY A 260 -10.87 19.58 -0.31
CA GLY A 260 -12.09 19.18 0.38
C GLY A 260 -13.37 19.71 -0.26
N LYS A 261 -14.53 19.25 0.22
CA LYS A 261 -15.79 19.99 -0.01
C LYS A 261 -15.70 21.39 0.59
N ILE A 262 -15.14 21.48 1.80
CA ILE A 262 -14.83 22.72 2.50
C ILE A 262 -13.36 22.70 2.93
N ASP A 263 -12.77 23.89 3.04
CA ASP A 263 -11.37 24.01 3.44
C ASP A 263 -11.12 23.36 4.81
N GLY A 264 -10.02 22.63 4.94
CA GLY A 264 -9.63 21.90 6.14
C GLY A 264 -10.24 20.49 6.27
N ILE A 265 -11.19 20.10 5.41
CA ILE A 265 -11.76 18.74 5.39
C ILE A 265 -11.32 18.01 4.10
N ASN A 266 -10.20 17.31 4.17
CA ASN A 266 -9.61 16.56 3.05
C ASN A 266 -9.58 15.05 3.31
N GLY A 267 -9.32 14.28 2.26
CA GLY A 267 -9.05 12.84 2.33
C GLY A 267 -7.78 12.50 1.57
N SER A 268 -7.07 11.47 2.02
CA SER A 268 -5.87 10.94 1.38
C SER A 268 -5.78 9.45 1.65
N CYS A 269 -5.50 8.65 0.63
CA CYS A 269 -5.17 7.25 0.82
C CYS A 269 -3.82 7.13 1.54
N LEU A 270 -3.78 6.30 2.57
CA LEU A 270 -2.59 5.94 3.32
C LEU A 270 -2.07 4.60 2.79
N GLY A 271 -0.82 4.59 2.36
CA GLY A 271 -0.14 3.40 1.88
C GLY A 271 1.28 3.31 2.41
N GLY A 272 2.07 2.47 1.77
CA GLY A 272 3.46 2.21 2.16
C GLY A 272 3.79 0.74 2.04
N LEU A 273 4.93 0.35 2.58
CA LEU A 273 5.31 -1.04 2.72
C LEU A 273 5.74 -1.29 4.15
N ASN A 274 5.27 -2.40 4.71
CA ASN A 274 5.74 -2.90 5.99
C ASN A 274 6.71 -4.04 5.78
N ILE A 275 7.59 -4.25 6.75
CA ILE A 275 8.39 -5.47 6.88
C ILE A 275 7.94 -6.23 8.12
N GLY A 276 7.63 -7.52 7.94
CA GLY A 276 7.24 -8.44 9.01
C GLY A 276 8.16 -9.64 9.09
N ILE A 277 8.23 -10.26 10.26
CA ILE A 277 8.98 -11.49 10.51
C ILE A 277 8.03 -12.67 10.31
N ILE A 278 8.38 -13.57 9.39
CA ILE A 278 7.59 -14.78 9.13
C ILE A 278 7.68 -15.68 10.36
N LYS A 279 6.52 -16.10 10.85
CA LYS A 279 6.44 -17.10 11.90
C LYS A 279 6.92 -18.42 11.29
N ASN A 280 8.09 -18.87 11.73
CA ASN A 280 8.55 -20.21 11.43
C ASN A 280 7.68 -21.18 12.22
N PHE A 281 6.60 -21.62 11.57
CA PHE A 281 5.84 -22.76 12.05
C PHE A 281 6.78 -23.94 11.95
N PHE A 282 7.30 -24.41 13.09
CA PHE A 282 7.93 -25.73 13.22
C PHE A 282 6.88 -26.77 12.83
N LEU A 283 6.69 -26.92 11.53
CA LEU A 283 5.65 -27.71 10.94
C LEU A 283 6.02 -29.16 11.13
N PHE A 284 5.32 -29.78 12.07
CA PHE A 284 5.31 -31.22 12.17
C PHE A 284 4.30 -31.74 11.13
N SER A 285 4.79 -32.42 10.10
CA SER A 285 4.00 -33.34 9.28
C SER A 285 3.22 -34.35 10.13
N GLY A 286 1.95 -34.60 9.78
CA GLY A 286 1.20 -35.73 10.33
C GLY A 286 1.69 -37.10 9.81
N LEU A 287 2.51 -37.11 8.75
CA LEU A 287 3.17 -38.31 8.25
C LEU A 287 4.43 -38.55 9.07
N THR A 288 4.33 -39.42 10.05
CA THR A 288 5.43 -39.75 10.96
C THR A 288 6.66 -40.33 10.24
N SER A 289 6.47 -40.97 9.09
CA SER A 289 7.55 -41.53 8.27
C SER A 289 8.51 -40.47 7.71
N LEU A 290 8.10 -39.20 7.61
CA LEU A 290 8.99 -38.13 7.14
C LEU A 290 10.07 -37.76 8.17
N TYR A 291 9.89 -38.13 9.45
CA TYR A 291 10.88 -37.88 10.50
C TYR A 291 11.92 -38.99 10.64
N ASP A 292 11.90 -39.97 9.74
CA ASP A 292 12.95 -40.98 9.62
C ASP A 292 14.00 -40.58 8.57
N ASP A 293 13.79 -39.45 7.87
CA ASP A 293 14.68 -38.92 6.84
C ASP A 293 15.75 -37.99 7.46
N GLU A 294 17.03 -38.31 7.25
CA GLU A 294 18.16 -37.55 7.81
C GLU A 294 18.22 -36.09 7.33
N GLU A 295 17.79 -35.82 6.09
CA GLU A 295 17.76 -34.45 5.55
C GLU A 295 16.70 -33.63 6.28
N ILE A 296 15.53 -34.21 6.54
CA ILE A 296 14.46 -33.58 7.32
C ILE A 296 14.90 -33.36 8.78
N CYS A 297 15.56 -34.35 9.39
CA CYS A 297 16.01 -34.27 10.78
C CYS A 297 17.23 -33.37 11.00
N SER A 298 17.89 -32.94 9.93
CA SER A 298 18.90 -31.87 9.99
C SER A 298 18.28 -30.48 10.18
N LEU A 299 16.98 -30.32 9.87
CA LEU A 299 16.26 -29.04 9.87
C LEU A 299 15.31 -28.87 11.07
N ILE A 300 14.84 -29.97 11.68
CA ILE A 300 13.90 -29.97 12.81
C ILE A 300 14.25 -31.08 13.82
N ASP A 301 13.84 -30.90 15.08
CA ASP A 301 13.97 -31.95 16.11
C ASP A 301 12.97 -33.08 15.86
N CYS A 302 13.38 -34.05 15.05
CA CYS A 302 12.57 -35.22 14.70
C CYS A 302 12.20 -36.09 15.91
N ASN A 303 13.00 -36.13 16.97
CA ASN A 303 12.69 -36.94 18.15
C ASN A 303 11.50 -36.34 18.88
N PHE A 304 11.54 -35.03 19.13
CA PHE A 304 10.40 -34.30 19.68
C PHE A 304 9.18 -34.36 18.75
N SER A 305 9.37 -34.24 17.44
CA SER A 305 8.29 -34.33 16.43
C SER A 305 7.53 -35.65 16.49
N LYS A 306 8.23 -36.77 16.70
CA LYS A 306 7.64 -38.12 16.80
C LYS A 306 6.83 -38.32 18.08
N GLU A 307 7.10 -37.54 19.13
CA GLU A 307 6.43 -37.65 20.44
C GLU A 307 5.12 -36.85 20.51
N ILE A 308 4.87 -35.93 19.57
CA ILE A 308 3.66 -35.12 19.54
C ILE A 308 2.48 -35.97 19.05
N GLN A 309 1.60 -36.37 19.97
CA GLN A 309 0.33 -37.01 19.61
C GLN A 309 -0.70 -35.99 19.12
N GLY A 310 -1.12 -36.12 17.86
CA GLY A 310 -2.28 -35.40 17.36
C GLY A 310 -3.56 -35.80 18.12
N ILE A 311 -4.42 -34.85 18.42
CA ILE A 311 -5.72 -35.12 19.06
C ILE A 311 -6.54 -36.02 18.12
N GLN A 312 -6.74 -37.29 18.47
CA GLN A 312 -7.71 -38.13 17.79
C GLN A 312 -9.10 -37.53 18.00
N ARG A 313 -9.71 -37.02 16.92
CA ARG A 313 -11.14 -36.68 16.95
C ARG A 313 -11.93 -37.97 17.15
N PRO A 314 -12.79 -38.06 18.17
CA PRO A 314 -13.61 -39.25 18.35
C PRO A 314 -14.64 -39.34 17.22
N TYR A 315 -14.38 -40.18 16.23
CA TYR A 315 -15.31 -40.44 15.12
C TYR A 315 -16.46 -41.39 15.52
N ASN A 316 -16.39 -41.96 16.74
CA ASN A 316 -17.29 -43.00 17.23
C ASN A 316 -18.33 -42.50 18.24
N ILE A 317 -18.39 -41.21 18.58
CA ILE A 317 -19.29 -40.68 19.63
C ILE A 317 -20.55 -40.02 19.02
N THR A 318 -20.59 -39.77 17.71
CA THR A 318 -21.76 -39.15 17.05
C THR A 318 -22.52 -40.19 16.22
N ASN A 319 -23.70 -40.57 16.69
CA ASN A 319 -24.61 -41.43 15.95
C ASN A 319 -25.27 -40.66 14.80
N ASN A 320 -24.85 -40.99 13.58
CA ASN A 320 -25.54 -40.81 12.30
C ASN A 320 -25.82 -39.35 11.85
N TYR A 321 -25.12 -38.94 10.78
CA TYR A 321 -25.26 -37.64 10.11
C TYR A 321 -26.70 -37.37 9.64
N GLU A 322 -27.44 -38.42 9.25
CA GLU A 322 -28.81 -38.28 8.75
C GLU A 322 -29.82 -37.75 9.78
N ASN A 323 -29.51 -37.80 11.08
CA ASN A 323 -30.38 -37.19 12.09
C ASN A 323 -30.22 -35.66 12.18
N TYR A 324 -29.23 -35.08 11.50
CA TYR A 324 -28.87 -33.66 11.59
C TYR A 324 -28.87 -32.92 10.23
N SER A 325 -29.27 -33.59 9.14
CA SER A 325 -29.33 -33.00 7.79
C SER A 325 -30.76 -32.89 7.27
#